data_AF-A0A523BV45-F1
#
_entry.id   AF-A0A523BV45-F1
#
_cell.length_a   1.000
_cell.length_b   1.000
_cell.length_c   1.000
_cell.angle_alpha   90.00
_cell.angle_beta   90.00
_cell.angle_gamma   90.00
#
_symmetry.space_group_name_H-M   'P 1'
#
loop_
_entity.id
_entity.type
_entity.pdbx_description
1 polymer ?
#
loop_
_entity_poly.entity_id
_entity_poly.type
_entity_poly.pdbx_seq_one_letter_code
_entity_poly.pdbx_strand_id
1 'polypeptide(L)'
;MEALISLGLQLLCVQGFAFAFRGLFRKVYKTPALISELTTLVVLLGLAPMLFLGYLYDLPNLFLSTLGLYCIAAKLKRSYFLVLALAVLNKETAIVLAVPAILLFWDLQYPSFKKVLFGTLAQLGIFLALRVPVSLLYRNNPGGFFEAHLADHIEMFRDYPVIGIISILIAAGMILLVFHKWRQKPAVAVLGAAPGLLLLVLFMFGGIAFEIRVFYEVYAAGFLCIISTLMARKMPLETSLPTMQEWLASMPVFLAGR
;
A
#
# COMPACT_ATOMS: atom_id res chain seq x y z
N MET A 1 -7.75 21.82 -22.16
CA MET A 1 -7.62 20.43 -22.65
C MET A 1 -6.88 19.55 -21.64
N GLU A 2 -5.68 19.94 -21.19
CA GLU A 2 -4.89 19.20 -20.18
C GLU A 2 -5.66 18.89 -18.89
N ALA A 3 -6.38 19.87 -18.33
CA ALA A 3 -7.21 19.65 -17.14
C ALA A 3 -8.29 18.57 -17.33
N LEU A 4 -8.90 18.49 -18.52
CA LEU A 4 -9.90 17.47 -18.84
C LEU A 4 -9.26 16.09 -18.98
N ILE A 5 -8.06 16.00 -19.57
CA ILE A 5 -7.28 14.76 -19.66
C ILE A 5 -6.89 14.28 -18.27
N SER A 6 -6.39 15.20 -17.43
CA SER A 6 -6.02 14.96 -16.04
C SER A 6 -7.20 14.43 -15.22
N LEU A 7 -8.35 15.11 -15.29
CA LEU A 7 -9.57 14.70 -14.60
C LEU A 7 -10.05 13.33 -15.12
N GLY A 8 -10.05 13.12 -16.44
CA GLY A 8 -10.41 11.84 -17.04
C GLY A 8 -9.51 10.69 -16.56
N LEU A 9 -8.20 10.91 -16.52
CA LEU A 9 -7.24 9.92 -16.01
C LEU A 9 -7.49 9.61 -14.54
N GLN A 10 -7.67 10.63 -13.70
CA GLN A 10 -7.97 10.47 -12.28
C GLN A 10 -9.26 9.65 -12.05
N LEU A 11 -10.32 9.94 -12.79
CA LEU A 11 -11.58 9.17 -12.73
C LEU A 11 -11.37 7.71 -13.15
N LEU A 12 -10.62 7.46 -14.21
CA LEU A 12 -10.26 6.10 -14.63
C LEU A 12 -9.45 5.37 -13.56
N CYS A 13 -8.52 6.05 -12.88
CA CYS A 13 -7.75 5.46 -11.78
C CYS A 13 -8.62 5.13 -10.57
N VAL A 14 -9.62 5.95 -10.21
CA VAL A 14 -10.56 5.62 -9.13
C VAL A 14 -11.40 4.38 -9.49
N GLN A 15 -11.87 4.28 -10.73
CA GLN A 15 -12.59 3.09 -11.20
C GLN A 15 -11.68 1.85 -11.21
N GLY A 16 -10.44 2.01 -11.69
CA GLY A 16 -9.42 0.98 -11.67
C GLY A 16 -9.11 0.51 -10.25
N PHE A 17 -8.99 1.44 -9.30
CA PHE A 17 -8.81 1.15 -7.88
C PHE A 17 -9.99 0.33 -7.34
N ALA A 18 -11.23 0.76 -7.59
CA ALA A 18 -12.42 0.02 -7.15
C ALA A 18 -12.45 -1.41 -7.70
N PHE A 19 -12.11 -1.58 -8.98
CA PHE A 19 -12.03 -2.90 -9.63
C PHE A 19 -10.92 -3.77 -9.01
N ALA A 20 -9.70 -3.24 -8.87
CA ALA A 20 -8.56 -3.93 -8.31
C ALA A 20 -8.80 -4.30 -6.83
N PHE A 21 -9.36 -3.38 -6.03
CA PHE A 21 -9.69 -3.62 -4.64
C PHE A 21 -10.75 -4.70 -4.49
N ARG A 22 -11.82 -4.68 -5.29
CA ARG A 22 -12.84 -5.73 -5.28
C ARG A 22 -12.24 -7.10 -5.59
N GLY A 23 -11.37 -7.16 -6.60
CA GLY A 23 -10.63 -8.38 -6.96
C GLY A 23 -9.74 -8.85 -5.80
N LEU A 24 -8.99 -7.93 -5.19
CA LEU A 24 -8.12 -8.20 -4.04
C LEU A 24 -8.93 -8.74 -2.86
N PHE A 25 -10.02 -8.08 -2.49
CA PHE A 25 -10.89 -8.47 -1.38
C PHE A 25 -11.41 -9.90 -1.56
N ARG A 26 -11.91 -10.25 -2.76
CA ARG A 26 -12.40 -11.60 -3.08
C ARG A 26 -11.29 -12.66 -3.12
N LYS A 27 -10.05 -12.27 -3.38
CA LYS A 27 -8.88 -13.18 -3.32
C LYS A 27 -8.40 -13.41 -1.89
N VAL A 28 -8.63 -12.46 -0.99
CA VAL A 28 -8.18 -12.50 0.40
C VAL A 28 -9.24 -13.15 1.32
N TYR A 29 -10.52 -12.85 1.08
CA TYR A 29 -11.64 -13.33 1.91
C TYR A 29 -12.68 -14.08 1.08
N LYS A 30 -13.17 -15.21 1.61
CA LYS A 30 -14.30 -15.95 1.05
C LYS A 30 -15.60 -15.25 1.46
N THR A 31 -16.17 -14.47 0.56
CA THR A 31 -17.37 -13.66 0.85
C THR A 31 -18.38 -13.68 -0.30
N PRO A 32 -19.68 -13.55 0.01
CA PRO A 32 -20.71 -13.26 -0.99
C PRO A 32 -20.41 -11.99 -1.79
N ALA A 33 -20.86 -11.94 -3.04
CA ALA A 33 -20.64 -10.81 -3.95
C ALA A 33 -21.08 -9.47 -3.36
N LEU A 34 -22.23 -9.44 -2.68
CA LEU A 34 -22.80 -8.24 -2.05
C LEU A 34 -21.86 -7.64 -0.99
N ILE A 35 -21.28 -8.46 -0.10
CA ILE A 35 -20.35 -7.97 0.93
C ILE A 35 -19.11 -7.37 0.28
N SER A 36 -18.58 -8.01 -0.76
CA SER A 36 -17.45 -7.48 -1.52
C SER A 36 -17.77 -6.13 -2.19
N GLU A 37 -18.98 -5.96 -2.73
CA GLU A 37 -19.43 -4.71 -3.36
C GLU A 37 -19.63 -3.59 -2.33
N LEU A 38 -20.33 -3.87 -1.23
CA LEU A 38 -20.51 -2.92 -0.13
C LEU A 38 -19.16 -2.50 0.47
N THR A 39 -18.26 -3.45 0.69
CA THR A 39 -16.91 -3.15 1.19
C THR A 39 -16.12 -2.29 0.19
N THR A 40 -16.29 -2.54 -1.11
CA THR A 40 -15.68 -1.70 -2.16
C THR A 40 -16.25 -0.27 -2.13
N LEU A 41 -17.54 -0.10 -1.89
CA LEU A 41 -18.15 1.22 -1.73
C LEU A 41 -17.61 1.93 -0.47
N VAL A 42 -17.53 1.23 0.67
CA VAL A 42 -17.02 1.79 1.92
C VAL A 42 -15.56 2.23 1.78
N VAL A 43 -14.71 1.44 1.11
CA VAL A 43 -13.31 1.85 0.88
C VAL A 43 -13.21 3.06 -0.05
N LEU A 44 -14.13 3.23 -1.03
CA LEU A 44 -14.17 4.43 -1.85
C LEU A 44 -14.60 5.66 -1.03
N LEU A 45 -15.62 5.50 -0.17
CA LEU A 45 -16.05 6.57 0.73
C LEU A 45 -14.94 6.97 1.71
N GLY A 46 -14.15 6.01 2.15
CA GLY A 46 -12.98 6.23 3.00
C GLY A 46 -11.88 7.07 2.34
N LEU A 47 -11.88 7.24 1.02
CA LEU A 47 -10.96 8.13 0.31
C LEU A 47 -11.40 9.59 0.34
N ALA A 48 -12.66 9.89 0.66
CA ALA A 48 -13.20 11.25 0.56
C ALA A 48 -12.34 12.33 1.25
N PRO A 49 -11.78 12.12 2.45
CA PRO A 49 -10.88 13.10 3.08
C PRO A 49 -9.59 13.37 2.29
N MET A 50 -9.18 12.44 1.43
CA MET A 50 -7.90 12.46 0.70
C MET A 50 -8.05 12.94 -0.76
N LEU A 51 -9.27 13.01 -1.30
CA LEU A 51 -9.53 13.37 -2.71
C LEU A 51 -9.40 14.87 -3.01
N PHE A 52 -9.53 15.75 -2.01
CA PHE A 52 -9.61 17.20 -2.25
C PHE A 52 -8.25 17.90 -2.37
N LEU A 53 -7.15 17.22 -2.04
CA LEU A 53 -5.80 17.78 -1.99
C LEU A 53 -4.82 16.76 -2.57
N GLY A 54 -4.77 16.61 -3.90
CA GLY A 54 -3.94 15.59 -4.54
C GLY A 54 -3.26 16.06 -5.81
N TYR A 55 -2.07 15.52 -6.07
CA TYR A 55 -1.38 15.65 -7.33
C TYR A 55 -1.93 14.65 -8.35
N LEU A 56 -1.65 14.92 -9.64
CA LEU A 56 -2.10 14.06 -10.74
C LEU A 56 -1.66 12.59 -10.60
N TYR A 57 -0.51 12.34 -9.97
CA TYR A 57 0.06 11.01 -9.82
C TYR A 57 -0.44 10.24 -8.60
N ASP A 58 -1.22 10.85 -7.69
CA ASP A 58 -1.60 10.19 -6.44
C ASP A 58 -2.66 9.10 -6.62
N LEU A 59 -3.71 9.36 -7.42
CA LEU A 59 -4.74 8.35 -7.72
C LEU A 59 -4.22 7.22 -8.63
N PRO A 60 -3.37 7.48 -9.65
CA PRO A 60 -2.62 6.43 -10.32
C PRO A 60 -1.82 5.56 -9.35
N ASN A 61 -1.14 6.16 -8.37
CA ASN A 61 -0.36 5.42 -7.37
C ASN A 61 -1.25 4.53 -6.48
N LEU A 62 -2.39 5.06 -6.02
CA LEU A 62 -3.40 4.32 -5.27
C LEU A 62 -3.89 3.09 -6.05
N PHE A 63 -4.24 3.30 -7.33
CA PHE A 63 -4.68 2.22 -8.22
C PHE A 63 -3.58 1.19 -8.43
N LEU A 64 -2.38 1.61 -8.84
CA LEU A 64 -1.27 0.72 -9.18
C LEU A 64 -0.78 -0.08 -7.96
N SER A 65 -0.71 0.54 -6.78
CA SER A 65 -0.37 -0.17 -5.54
C SER A 65 -1.40 -1.22 -5.16
N THR A 66 -2.69 -0.89 -5.30
CA THR A 66 -3.78 -1.86 -5.07
C THR A 66 -3.76 -2.99 -6.09
N LEU A 67 -3.50 -2.69 -7.36
CA LEU A 67 -3.37 -3.67 -8.43
C LEU A 67 -2.13 -4.56 -8.23
N GLY A 68 -1.01 -3.99 -7.77
CA GLY A 68 0.20 -4.74 -7.42
C GLY A 68 -0.08 -5.75 -6.31
N LEU A 69 -0.78 -5.31 -5.26
CA LEU A 69 -1.20 -6.19 -4.17
C LEU A 69 -2.20 -7.26 -4.63
N TYR A 70 -3.13 -6.93 -5.53
CA TYR A 70 -4.00 -7.91 -6.20
C TYR A 70 -3.19 -8.95 -6.97
N CYS A 71 -2.20 -8.53 -7.76
CA CYS A 71 -1.33 -9.45 -8.49
C CYS A 71 -0.59 -10.39 -7.53
N ILE A 72 -0.12 -9.89 -6.39
CA ILE A 72 0.50 -10.72 -5.33
C ILE A 72 -0.49 -11.76 -4.83
N ALA A 73 -1.69 -11.35 -4.41
CA ALA A 73 -2.73 -12.23 -3.91
C ALA A 73 -3.17 -13.28 -4.95
N ALA A 74 -3.22 -12.90 -6.22
CA ALA A 74 -3.61 -13.76 -7.34
C ALA A 74 -2.46 -14.57 -7.95
N LYS A 75 -1.23 -14.44 -7.42
CA LYS A 75 -0.01 -15.10 -7.92
C LYS A 75 0.33 -14.77 -9.39
N LEU A 76 -0.05 -13.58 -9.88
CA LEU A 76 0.16 -13.12 -11.25
C LEU A 76 1.54 -12.49 -11.44
N LYS A 77 2.58 -13.32 -11.53
CA LYS A 77 4.02 -12.93 -11.57
C LYS A 77 4.38 -11.88 -12.60
N ARG A 78 4.02 -12.12 -13.86
CA ARG A 78 4.36 -11.23 -14.97
C ARG A 78 3.66 -9.87 -14.83
N SER A 79 2.37 -9.89 -14.50
CA SER A 79 1.57 -8.68 -14.31
C SER A 79 2.10 -7.83 -13.16
N TYR A 80 2.52 -8.44 -12.05
CA TYR A 80 3.11 -7.70 -10.93
C TYR A 80 4.33 -6.89 -11.36
N PHE A 81 5.27 -7.48 -12.10
CA PHE A 81 6.48 -6.76 -12.52
C PHE A 81 6.17 -5.58 -13.45
N LEU A 82 5.19 -5.74 -14.35
CA LEU A 82 4.71 -4.64 -15.19
C LEU A 82 4.06 -3.54 -14.34
N VAL A 83 3.22 -3.92 -13.38
CA VAL A 83 2.55 -2.96 -12.48
C VAL A 83 3.56 -2.24 -11.60
N LEU A 84 4.56 -2.94 -11.06
CA LEU A 84 5.64 -2.35 -10.27
C LEU A 84 6.46 -1.35 -11.10
N ALA A 85 6.78 -1.69 -12.35
CA ALA A 85 7.49 -0.77 -13.25
C ALA A 85 6.67 0.51 -13.48
N LEU A 86 5.37 0.38 -13.77
CA LEU A 86 4.48 1.54 -13.92
C LEU A 86 4.33 2.33 -12.61
N ALA A 87 4.23 1.67 -11.47
CA ALA A 87 4.08 2.30 -10.17
C ALA A 87 5.34 3.10 -9.79
N VAL A 88 6.53 2.52 -9.98
CA VAL A 88 7.82 3.18 -9.70
C VAL A 88 8.09 4.34 -10.66
N LEU A 89 7.69 4.20 -11.93
CA LEU A 89 7.75 5.30 -12.89
C LEU A 89 6.84 6.46 -12.46
N ASN A 90 5.65 6.15 -11.92
CA ASN A 90 4.71 7.14 -11.41
C ASN A 90 5.18 7.79 -10.10
N LYS A 91 5.69 7.01 -9.15
CA LYS A 91 6.17 7.48 -7.85
C LYS A 91 7.27 6.56 -7.30
N GLU A 92 8.40 7.12 -6.90
CA GLU A 92 9.53 6.36 -6.36
C GLU A 92 9.19 5.55 -5.11
N THR A 93 8.34 6.08 -4.24
CA THR A 93 7.89 5.43 -3.00
C THR A 93 7.10 4.16 -3.27
N ALA A 94 6.57 3.94 -4.47
CA ALA A 94 5.88 2.70 -4.84
C ALA A 94 6.77 1.44 -4.74
N ILE A 95 8.10 1.60 -4.61
CA ILE A 95 9.01 0.50 -4.29
C ILE A 95 8.66 -0.22 -2.97
N VAL A 96 7.87 0.40 -2.08
CA VAL A 96 7.36 -0.27 -0.87
C VAL A 96 6.54 -1.53 -1.16
N LEU A 97 5.95 -1.66 -2.35
CA LEU A 97 5.29 -2.89 -2.81
C LEU A 97 6.25 -4.09 -2.87
N ALA A 98 7.55 -3.85 -2.93
CA ALA A 98 8.54 -4.91 -2.89
C ALA A 98 8.51 -5.68 -1.57
N VAL A 99 8.13 -5.06 -0.45
CA VAL A 99 8.05 -5.73 0.86
C VAL A 99 7.08 -6.91 0.84
N PRO A 100 5.77 -6.73 0.57
CA PRO A 100 4.86 -7.87 0.49
C PRO A 100 5.25 -8.82 -0.65
N ALA A 101 5.81 -8.33 -1.76
CA ALA A 101 6.19 -9.20 -2.85
C ALA A 101 7.36 -10.14 -2.51
N ILE A 102 8.42 -9.64 -1.88
CA ILE A 102 9.57 -10.44 -1.44
C ILE A 102 9.11 -11.53 -0.48
N LEU A 103 8.21 -11.19 0.45
CA LEU A 103 7.79 -12.08 1.53
C LEU A 103 6.69 -13.07 1.14
N LEU A 104 5.87 -12.77 0.13
CA LEU A 104 4.67 -13.56 -0.18
C LEU A 104 4.56 -14.06 -1.62
N PHE A 105 5.24 -13.42 -2.58
CA PHE A 105 4.94 -13.63 -4.00
C PHE A 105 5.57 -14.89 -4.59
N TRP A 106 6.70 -15.32 -4.01
CA TRP A 106 7.51 -16.40 -4.58
C TRP A 106 6.93 -17.76 -4.27
N ASP A 107 6.43 -17.92 -3.06
CA ASP A 107 5.53 -18.97 -2.58
C ASP A 107 5.03 -18.55 -1.19
N LEU A 108 3.70 -18.51 -1.01
CA LEU A 108 3.07 -18.05 0.22
C LEU A 108 3.16 -19.09 1.35
N GLN A 109 3.31 -20.37 1.00
CA GLN A 109 3.41 -21.46 1.98
C GLN A 109 4.87 -21.90 2.17
N TYR A 110 5.64 -22.02 1.09
CA TYR A 110 7.01 -22.55 1.14
C TYR A 110 7.96 -21.70 0.30
N PRO A 111 8.37 -20.51 0.79
CA PRO A 111 9.26 -19.66 0.02
C PRO A 111 10.56 -20.41 -0.29
N SER A 112 11.14 -20.16 -1.46
CA SER A 112 12.44 -20.72 -1.85
C SER A 112 13.44 -19.59 -1.94
N PHE A 113 14.57 -19.70 -1.22
CA PHE A 113 15.56 -18.63 -1.13
C PHE A 113 16.01 -18.13 -2.51
N LYS A 114 16.27 -19.04 -3.45
CA LYS A 114 16.66 -18.71 -4.82
C LYS A 114 15.60 -17.86 -5.54
N LYS A 115 14.32 -18.22 -5.39
CA LYS A 115 13.20 -17.48 -6.01
C LYS A 115 13.03 -16.10 -5.39
N VAL A 116 13.12 -16.01 -4.05
CA VAL A 116 13.06 -14.75 -3.31
C VAL A 116 14.21 -13.83 -3.73
N LEU A 117 15.44 -14.34 -3.75
CA LEU A 117 16.62 -13.58 -4.15
C LEU A 117 16.50 -13.07 -5.61
N PHE A 118 16.17 -13.95 -6.55
CA PHE A 118 15.95 -13.55 -7.95
C PHE A 118 14.85 -12.50 -8.07
N GLY A 119 13.78 -12.66 -7.30
CA GLY A 119 12.70 -11.71 -7.21
C GLY A 119 13.11 -10.34 -6.69
N THR A 120 13.88 -10.31 -5.62
CA THR A 120 14.44 -9.07 -5.05
C THR A 120 15.34 -8.38 -6.07
N LEU A 121 16.23 -9.12 -6.73
CA LEU A 121 17.12 -8.59 -7.76
C LEU A 121 16.34 -8.05 -8.96
N ALA A 122 15.27 -8.72 -9.39
CA ALA A 122 14.41 -8.23 -10.47
C ALA A 122 13.69 -6.92 -10.10
N GLN A 123 13.16 -6.82 -8.88
CA GLN A 123 12.50 -5.60 -8.40
C GLN A 123 13.48 -4.43 -8.25
N LEU A 124 14.67 -4.69 -7.70
CA LEU A 124 15.74 -3.71 -7.61
C LEU A 124 16.21 -3.27 -9.01
N GLY A 125 16.35 -4.22 -9.94
CA GLY A 125 16.69 -3.94 -11.33
C GLY A 125 15.68 -3.03 -12.00
N ILE A 126 14.37 -3.29 -11.84
CA ILE A 126 13.30 -2.40 -12.34
C ILE A 126 13.41 -1.01 -11.72
N PHE A 127 13.58 -0.94 -10.40
CA PHE A 127 13.69 0.34 -9.70
C PHE A 127 14.86 1.17 -10.24
N LEU A 128 16.06 0.59 -10.29
CA LEU A 128 17.26 1.27 -10.78
C LEU A 128 17.14 1.64 -12.26
N ALA A 129 16.64 0.74 -13.11
CA ALA A 129 16.49 0.96 -14.54
C ALA A 129 15.52 2.12 -14.87
N LEU A 130 14.53 2.38 -14.01
CA LEU A 130 13.60 3.49 -14.20
C LEU A 130 14.08 4.75 -13.49
N ARG A 131 14.55 4.64 -12.25
CA ARG A 131 14.89 5.79 -11.42
C ARG A 131 16.19 6.43 -11.80
N VAL A 132 17.24 5.67 -12.14
CA VAL A 132 18.53 6.26 -12.51
C VAL A 132 18.41 7.16 -13.75
N PRO A 133 17.78 6.73 -14.87
CA PRO A 133 17.63 7.60 -16.04
C PRO A 133 16.79 8.84 -15.75
N VAL A 134 15.68 8.71 -15.02
CA VAL A 134 14.82 9.85 -14.64
C VAL A 134 15.61 10.84 -13.77
N SER A 135 16.31 10.37 -12.74
CA SER A 135 17.12 11.22 -11.88
C SER A 135 18.25 11.90 -12.65
N LEU A 136 18.90 11.22 -13.61
CA LEU A 136 19.95 11.83 -14.43
C LEU A 136 19.40 12.88 -15.41
N LEU A 137 18.25 12.61 -16.03
CA LEU A 137 17.60 13.53 -16.97
C LEU A 137 17.17 14.83 -16.29
N TYR A 138 16.66 14.73 -15.06
CA TYR A 138 16.12 15.86 -14.30
C TYR A 138 17.04 16.35 -13.18
N ARG A 139 18.32 15.96 -13.16
CA ARG A 139 19.28 16.33 -12.09
C ARG A 139 19.51 17.83 -11.91
N ASN A 140 19.21 18.62 -12.95
CA ASN A 140 19.37 20.07 -12.95
C ASN A 140 18.07 20.79 -12.57
N ASN A 141 16.98 20.07 -12.31
CA ASN A 141 15.77 20.69 -11.80
C ASN A 141 16.02 21.21 -10.38
N PRO A 142 15.49 22.39 -10.04
CA PRO A 142 15.57 22.90 -8.67
C PRO A 142 14.82 21.98 -7.71
N GLY A 143 15.37 21.78 -6.51
CA GLY A 143 14.81 20.93 -5.46
C GLY A 143 15.86 20.06 -4.78
N GLY A 144 15.59 19.62 -3.55
CA GLY A 144 16.42 18.66 -2.83
C GLY A 144 15.98 17.21 -3.09
N PHE A 145 16.87 16.24 -2.84
CA PHE A 145 16.46 14.84 -2.72
C PHE A 145 15.59 14.59 -1.48
N PHE A 146 15.77 15.43 -0.45
CA PHE A 146 15.08 15.34 0.81
C PHE A 146 14.94 16.75 1.38
N GLU A 147 13.71 17.16 1.66
CA GLU A 147 13.38 18.41 2.34
C GLU A 147 12.94 18.06 3.76
N ALA A 148 13.58 18.67 4.76
CA ALA A 148 13.28 18.37 6.15
C ALA A 148 12.06 19.18 6.61
N HIS A 149 10.95 18.50 6.89
CA HIS A 149 9.67 19.11 7.27
C HIS A 149 9.31 18.90 8.75
N LEU A 150 10.22 18.36 9.56
CA LEU A 150 9.96 18.08 10.97
C LEU A 150 9.57 19.35 11.76
N ALA A 151 10.21 20.48 11.44
CA ALA A 151 9.88 21.77 12.04
C ALA A 151 8.44 22.20 11.70
N ASP A 152 8.04 22.05 10.42
CA ASP A 152 6.70 22.39 9.95
C ASP A 152 5.61 21.58 10.66
N HIS A 153 5.87 20.30 10.96
CA HIS A 153 4.94 19.51 11.79
C HIS A 153 4.78 20.13 13.18
N ILE A 154 5.88 20.50 13.84
CA ILE A 154 5.85 21.09 15.20
C ILE A 154 5.13 22.44 15.19
N GLU A 155 5.43 23.30 14.23
CA GLU A 155 4.77 24.60 14.05
C GLU A 155 3.27 24.43 13.82
N MET A 156 2.87 23.47 12.97
CA MET A 156 1.47 23.15 12.75
C MET A 156 0.77 22.67 14.02
N PHE A 157 1.40 21.83 14.85
CA PHE A 157 0.83 21.41 16.13
C PHE A 157 0.65 22.58 17.10
N ARG A 158 1.54 23.58 17.04
CA ARG A 158 1.44 24.80 17.84
C ARG A 158 0.29 25.69 17.36
N ASP A 159 0.14 25.84 16.04
CA ASP A 159 -0.85 26.74 15.45
C ASP A 159 -2.26 26.13 15.42
N TYR A 160 -2.37 24.81 15.25
CA TYR A 160 -3.63 24.06 15.14
C TYR A 160 -3.69 22.85 16.09
N PRO A 161 -3.59 23.05 17.42
CA PRO A 161 -3.44 21.96 18.39
C PRO A 161 -4.61 20.98 18.39
N VAL A 162 -5.84 21.46 18.19
CA VAL A 162 -7.03 20.60 18.16
C VAL A 162 -7.01 19.66 16.94
N ILE A 163 -6.71 20.19 15.75
CA ILE A 163 -6.62 19.39 14.52
C ILE A 163 -5.45 18.40 14.63
N GLY A 164 -4.33 18.83 15.19
CA GLY A 164 -3.19 17.96 15.47
C GLY A 164 -3.56 16.79 16.37
N ILE A 165 -4.19 17.05 17.53
CA ILE A 165 -4.63 15.99 18.46
C ILE A 165 -5.60 15.03 17.78
N ILE A 166 -6.60 15.55 17.05
CA ILE A 166 -7.55 14.71 16.31
C ILE A 166 -6.82 13.83 15.29
N SER A 167 -5.84 14.39 14.56
CA SER A 167 -5.06 13.66 13.56
C SER A 167 -4.23 12.55 14.19
N ILE A 168 -3.58 12.80 15.33
CA ILE A 168 -2.85 11.78 16.10
C ILE A 168 -3.81 10.67 16.56
N LEU A 169 -4.97 11.02 17.12
CA LEU A 169 -5.94 10.04 17.59
C LEU A 169 -6.47 9.16 16.46
N ILE A 170 -6.76 9.76 15.30
CA ILE A 170 -7.16 9.02 14.10
C ILE A 170 -6.04 8.09 13.64
N ALA A 171 -4.81 8.59 13.51
CA ALA A 171 -3.66 7.79 13.09
C ALA A 171 -3.39 6.63 14.05
N ALA A 172 -3.36 6.90 15.36
CA ALA A 172 -3.20 5.88 16.39
C ALA A 172 -4.33 4.85 16.37
N GLY A 173 -5.57 5.29 16.19
CA GLY A 173 -6.74 4.42 16.03
C GLY A 173 -6.61 3.51 14.80
N MET A 174 -6.19 4.06 13.65
CA MET A 174 -5.96 3.29 12.43
C MET A 174 -4.83 2.26 12.62
N ILE A 175 -3.69 2.66 13.19
CA ILE A 175 -2.56 1.75 13.48
C ILE A 175 -3.03 0.63 14.42
N LEU A 176 -3.75 0.97 15.49
CA LEU A 176 -4.28 -0.01 16.42
C LEU A 176 -5.22 -0.98 15.70
N LEU A 177 -6.16 -0.51 14.88
CA LEU A 177 -7.07 -1.37 14.12
C LEU A 177 -6.32 -2.25 13.10
N VAL A 178 -5.32 -1.71 12.40
CA VAL A 178 -4.51 -2.46 11.43
C VAL A 178 -3.71 -3.57 12.12
N PHE A 179 -3.11 -3.30 13.28
CA PHE A 179 -2.23 -4.27 13.96
C PHE A 179 -2.89 -5.04 15.11
N HIS A 180 -4.13 -4.74 15.48
CA HIS A 180 -4.87 -5.53 16.46
C HIS A 180 -5.03 -6.97 15.96
N LYS A 181 -4.57 -7.93 16.76
CA LYS A 181 -4.57 -9.38 16.42
C LYS A 181 -4.00 -9.67 15.02
N TRP A 182 -2.96 -8.94 14.61
CA TRP A 182 -2.37 -9.05 13.27
C TRP A 182 -1.99 -10.48 12.86
N ARG A 183 -1.61 -11.34 13.81
CA ARG A 183 -1.31 -12.76 13.56
C ARG A 183 -2.48 -13.54 12.94
N GLN A 184 -3.72 -13.17 13.25
CA GLN A 184 -4.94 -13.85 12.77
C GLN A 184 -5.42 -13.32 11.40
N LYS A 185 -4.83 -12.22 10.91
CA LYS A 185 -5.21 -11.60 9.65
C LYS A 185 -4.48 -12.25 8.48
N PRO A 186 -5.00 -12.14 7.24
CA PRO A 186 -4.30 -12.59 6.05
C PRO A 186 -2.91 -11.98 5.94
N ALA A 187 -1.89 -12.79 5.67
CA ALA A 187 -0.51 -12.34 5.58
C ALA A 187 -0.33 -11.24 4.51
N VAL A 188 -1.03 -11.36 3.37
CA VAL A 188 -1.04 -10.34 2.30
C VAL A 188 -1.49 -8.98 2.78
N ALA A 189 -2.53 -8.92 3.64
CA ALA A 189 -3.04 -7.65 4.15
C ALA A 189 -2.04 -7.03 5.15
N VAL A 190 -1.51 -7.83 6.08
CA VAL A 190 -0.58 -7.33 7.12
C VAL A 190 0.73 -6.87 6.51
N LEU A 191 1.36 -7.70 5.67
CA LEU A 191 2.63 -7.37 5.03
C LEU A 191 2.49 -6.29 3.96
N GLY A 192 1.30 -6.17 3.34
CA GLY A 192 0.99 -5.03 2.47
C GLY A 192 0.82 -3.71 3.24
N ALA A 193 0.35 -3.76 4.49
CA ALA A 193 0.16 -2.59 5.33
C ALA A 193 1.42 -2.21 6.12
N ALA A 194 2.31 -3.16 6.39
CA ALA A 194 3.52 -2.97 7.18
C ALA A 194 4.45 -1.84 6.67
N PRO A 195 4.64 -1.62 5.36
CA PRO A 195 5.41 -0.48 4.86
C PRO A 195 4.83 0.87 5.27
N GLY A 196 3.56 0.93 5.69
CA GLY A 196 2.93 2.14 6.23
C GLY A 196 3.65 2.67 7.47
N LEU A 197 4.28 1.80 8.26
CA LEU A 197 5.11 2.23 9.40
C LEU A 197 6.39 2.93 8.94
N LEU A 198 7.03 2.43 7.88
CA LEU A 198 8.18 3.09 7.28
C LEU A 198 7.78 4.42 6.66
N LEU A 199 6.68 4.45 5.91
CA LEU A 199 6.14 5.68 5.31
C LEU A 199 5.76 6.70 6.38
N LEU A 200 5.26 6.26 7.55
CA LEU A 200 4.97 7.15 8.67
C LEU A 200 6.23 7.82 9.20
N VAL A 201 7.31 7.05 9.38
CA VAL A 201 8.61 7.61 9.79
C VAL A 201 9.09 8.62 8.75
N LEU A 202 9.11 8.24 7.47
CA LEU A 202 9.55 9.14 6.39
C LEU A 202 8.69 10.41 6.30
N PHE A 203 7.37 10.29 6.49
CA PHE A 203 6.43 11.40 6.51
C PHE A 203 6.74 12.40 7.64
N MET A 204 7.09 11.92 8.84
CA MET A 204 7.44 12.81 9.95
C MET A 204 8.70 13.65 9.67
N PHE A 205 9.65 13.12 8.91
CA PHE A 205 10.91 13.82 8.64
C PHE A 205 10.90 14.62 7.34
N GLY A 206 10.21 14.15 6.30
CA GLY A 206 10.25 14.76 4.97
C GLY A 206 8.92 14.83 4.22
N GLY A 207 7.80 14.58 4.90
CA GLY A 207 6.47 14.85 4.36
C GLY A 207 5.96 16.19 4.84
N ILE A 208 5.26 16.92 3.95
CA ILE A 208 4.54 18.13 4.31
C ILE A 208 3.37 17.76 5.25
N ALA A 209 3.16 18.55 6.29
CA ALA A 209 2.11 18.28 7.25
C ALA A 209 0.71 18.26 6.60
N PHE A 210 -0.19 17.40 7.08
CA PHE A 210 -1.48 17.04 6.46
C PHE A 210 -1.44 16.36 5.08
N GLU A 211 -0.26 16.08 4.51
CA GLU A 211 -0.12 15.32 3.27
C GLU A 211 -0.33 13.80 3.47
N ILE A 212 -1.50 13.40 3.99
CA ILE A 212 -1.82 12.00 4.30
C ILE A 212 -1.89 11.09 3.05
N ARG A 213 -1.90 11.67 1.85
CA ARG A 213 -1.86 10.94 0.57
C ARG A 213 -0.59 10.13 0.34
N VAL A 214 0.46 10.37 1.14
CA VAL A 214 1.66 9.50 1.21
C VAL A 214 1.35 8.05 1.61
N PHE A 215 0.15 7.78 2.15
CA PHE A 215 -0.27 6.44 2.56
C PHE A 215 -1.14 5.72 1.51
N TYR A 216 -1.32 6.27 0.31
CA TYR A 216 -2.07 5.61 -0.76
C TYR A 216 -1.48 4.25 -1.17
N GLU A 217 -0.17 4.06 -1.05
CA GLU A 217 0.52 2.81 -1.34
C GLU A 217 0.06 1.66 -0.45
N VAL A 218 -0.34 1.96 0.78
CA VAL A 218 -0.72 0.95 1.80
C VAL A 218 -2.20 0.99 2.14
N TYR A 219 -2.97 1.89 1.52
CA TYR A 219 -4.37 2.14 1.82
C TYR A 219 -5.23 0.88 1.71
N ALA A 220 -5.16 0.17 0.58
CA ALA A 220 -5.93 -1.05 0.36
C ALA A 220 -5.61 -2.13 1.40
N ALA A 221 -4.32 -2.35 1.69
CA ALA A 221 -3.86 -3.35 2.65
C ALA A 221 -4.28 -3.01 4.09
N GLY A 222 -4.13 -1.74 4.48
CA GLY A 222 -4.58 -1.22 5.77
C GLY A 222 -6.09 -1.39 5.93
N PHE A 223 -6.86 -1.06 4.90
CA PHE A 223 -8.31 -1.23 4.91
C PHE A 223 -8.73 -2.71 5.07
N LEU A 224 -8.07 -3.64 4.38
CA LEU A 224 -8.30 -5.09 4.57
C LEU A 224 -8.04 -5.53 6.01
N CYS A 225 -7.05 -4.94 6.69
CA CYS A 225 -6.77 -5.24 8.09
C CYS A 225 -7.83 -4.65 9.03
N ILE A 226 -8.26 -3.41 8.77
CA ILE A 226 -9.29 -2.72 9.56
C ILE A 226 -10.60 -3.47 9.47
N ILE A 227 -11.05 -3.83 8.26
CA ILE A 227 -12.34 -4.53 8.09
C ILE A 227 -12.32 -5.92 8.76
N SER A 228 -11.19 -6.63 8.70
CA SER A 228 -11.01 -7.90 9.43
C SER A 228 -11.19 -7.71 10.93
N THR A 229 -10.59 -6.67 11.52
CA THR A 229 -10.73 -6.36 12.95
C THR A 229 -12.16 -5.99 13.33
N LEU A 230 -12.80 -5.12 12.56
CA LEU A 230 -14.16 -4.65 12.86
C LEU A 230 -15.19 -5.79 12.74
N MET A 231 -14.99 -6.70 11.79
CA MET A 231 -15.93 -7.81 11.54
C MET A 231 -15.68 -9.04 12.40
N ALA A 232 -14.48 -9.19 12.99
CA ALA A 232 -14.07 -10.38 13.75
C ALA A 232 -15.05 -10.84 14.84
N ARG A 233 -15.82 -9.92 15.46
CA ARG A 233 -16.79 -10.27 16.52
C ARG A 233 -18.16 -10.70 16.00
N LYS A 234 -18.67 -10.05 14.95
CA LYS A 234 -20.07 -10.24 14.50
C LYS A 234 -20.19 -11.18 13.31
N MET A 235 -19.22 -11.15 12.41
CA MET A 235 -19.23 -11.92 11.17
C MET A 235 -17.78 -12.14 10.72
N PRO A 236 -17.06 -13.09 11.34
CA PRO A 236 -15.67 -13.32 11.02
C PRO A 236 -15.51 -13.66 9.53
N LEU A 237 -14.64 -12.91 8.86
CA LEU A 237 -14.33 -13.14 7.45
C LEU A 237 -13.41 -14.35 7.33
N GLU A 238 -13.88 -15.42 6.68
CA GLU A 238 -13.04 -16.57 6.38
C GLU A 238 -11.98 -16.18 5.34
N THR A 239 -10.72 -16.46 5.63
CA THR A 239 -9.59 -16.11 4.75
C THR A 239 -9.37 -17.22 3.72
N SER A 240 -9.20 -16.85 2.45
CA SER A 240 -8.80 -17.78 1.38
C SER A 240 -7.28 -17.92 1.25
N LEU A 241 -6.53 -17.02 1.88
CA LEU A 241 -5.06 -17.03 1.91
C LEU A 241 -4.56 -17.31 3.33
N PRO A 242 -3.33 -17.85 3.46
CA PRO A 242 -2.67 -18.00 4.75
C PRO A 242 -2.75 -16.75 5.62
N THR A 243 -3.07 -16.98 6.88
CA THR A 243 -2.94 -15.99 7.94
C THR A 243 -1.46 -15.70 8.20
N MET A 244 -1.19 -14.57 8.85
CA MET A 244 0.17 -14.21 9.21
C MET A 244 0.80 -15.21 10.19
N GLN A 245 0.01 -15.84 11.06
CA GLN A 245 0.46 -16.91 11.94
C GLN A 245 0.91 -18.15 11.16
N GLU A 246 0.12 -18.61 10.17
CA GLU A 246 0.47 -19.75 9.33
C GLU A 246 1.71 -19.46 8.48
N TRP A 247 1.81 -18.24 7.93
CA TRP A 247 3.01 -17.81 7.19
C TRP A 247 4.26 -17.78 8.09
N LEU A 248 4.16 -17.24 9.31
CA LEU A 248 5.29 -17.24 10.26
C LEU A 248 5.72 -18.66 10.63
N ALA A 249 4.77 -19.59 10.76
CA ALA A 249 5.06 -20.99 11.08
C ALA A 249 5.81 -21.72 9.94
N SER A 250 5.71 -21.26 8.69
CA SER A 250 6.45 -21.84 7.57
C SER A 250 7.85 -21.26 7.35
N MET A 251 8.18 -20.12 7.99
CA MET A 251 9.49 -19.46 7.85
C MET A 251 10.70 -20.28 8.33
N PRO A 252 10.64 -21.09 9.41
CA PRO A 252 11.77 -21.92 9.82
C PRO A 252 12.20 -22.92 8.73
N VAL A 253 11.26 -23.44 7.95
CA VAL A 253 11.54 -24.34 6.82
C VAL A 253 12.32 -23.60 5.73
N PHE A 254 11.94 -22.36 5.44
CA PHE A 254 12.62 -21.49 4.49
C PHE A 254 14.07 -21.17 4.90
N LEU A 255 14.30 -20.86 6.18
CA LEU A 255 15.63 -20.53 6.69
C LEU A 255 16.56 -21.74 6.74
N ALA A 256 16.02 -22.95 6.85
CA ALA A 256 16.79 -24.19 6.83
C ALA A 256 17.34 -24.57 5.44
N GLY A 257 17.00 -23.81 4.38
CA GLY A 257 17.54 -23.99 3.04
C GLY A 257 17.14 -25.30 2.35
N ARG A 258 16.09 -25.97 2.83
CA ARG A 258 15.53 -27.19 2.24
C ARG A 258 14.50 -26.88 1.16
#